data_AF-A0A062VCU2-F1
#
_entry.id   AF-A0A062VCU2-F1
#
_cell.length_a   1.000
_cell.length_b   1.000
_cell.length_c   1.000
_cell.angle_alpha   90.00
_cell.angle_beta   90.00
_cell.angle_gamma   90.00
#
_symmetry.space_group_name_H-M   'P 1'
#
loop_
_entity.id
_entity.type
_entity.pdbx_description
1 polymer ?
#
loop_
_entity_poly.entity_id
_entity_poly.type
_entity_poly.pdbx_seq_one_letter_code
_entity_poly.pdbx_strand_id
1 'polypeptide(L)'
;MSANSLEMIKDHLGKSIGEIGINIYLKSISKLKIPEAPSKNDIEKLTLELEKAVITLYGDVKSKEIFDSLRKKLVEDDKSKATEVATGSDVDREIRDFLMKNTLPSEKDITDYTKYLIIKYGGNAKDVEKDLIEKVKVHVRTGITKKKINEEISNFLARYHEPSEKDMNDFINFIRLSDIDYPENELKEQVERARLFRKFHGDQEEVLSELDKFYDFVKVNKDKETVGREIKKQGLNYLIMNNSGVSDKSLSEFIEFVTPIEEDIKEALEGLGLDHMVKKK
;
A
#
# COMPACT_ATOMS: atom_id res chain seq x y z
N MET A 1 20.73 -7.45 11.32
CA MET A 1 21.82 -6.46 11.34
C MET A 1 21.87 -5.80 9.96
N SER A 2 21.59 -4.50 9.89
CA SER A 2 21.46 -3.76 8.63
C SER A 2 22.66 -2.84 8.39
N ALA A 3 22.76 -2.27 7.18
CA ALA A 3 23.79 -1.28 6.82
C ALA A 3 23.90 -0.10 7.82
N ASN A 4 22.82 0.23 8.54
CA ASN A 4 22.80 1.27 9.58
C ASN A 4 23.70 0.97 10.79
N SER A 5 24.01 -0.30 11.07
CA SER A 5 24.85 -0.65 12.23
C SER A 5 26.28 -0.11 12.07
N LEU A 6 26.79 -0.03 10.83
CA LEU A 6 28.11 0.53 10.53
C LEU A 6 28.14 2.03 10.78
N GLU A 7 27.14 2.76 10.28
CA GLU A 7 27.01 4.20 10.50
C GLU A 7 26.86 4.53 11.98
N MET A 8 26.05 3.75 12.71
CA MET A 8 25.89 3.94 14.16
C MET A 8 27.20 3.74 14.94
N ILE A 9 28.00 2.74 14.57
CA ILE A 9 29.31 2.52 15.20
C ILE A 9 30.25 3.68 14.90
N LYS A 10 30.30 4.14 13.64
CA LYS A 10 31.11 5.29 13.22
C LYS A 10 30.73 6.55 14.00
N ASP A 11 29.45 6.87 14.07
CA ASP A 11 28.94 8.05 14.77
C ASP A 11 29.19 7.99 16.27
N HIS A 12 29.01 6.81 16.87
CA HIS A 12 29.27 6.62 18.29
C HIS A 12 30.75 6.87 18.61
N LEU A 13 31.66 6.30 17.83
CA LEU A 13 33.09 6.53 18.00
C LEU A 13 33.47 7.99 17.74
N GLY A 14 32.91 8.62 16.71
CA GLY A 14 33.12 10.03 16.42
C GLY A 14 32.69 10.93 17.58
N LYS A 15 31.56 10.64 18.23
CA LYS A 15 31.08 11.38 19.42
C LYS A 15 31.92 11.13 20.67
N SER A 16 32.35 9.88 20.89
CA SER A 16 33.03 9.49 22.12
C SER A 16 34.51 9.86 22.15
N ILE A 17 35.20 9.80 21.00
CA ILE A 17 36.66 9.98 20.90
C ILE A 17 37.09 10.85 19.70
N GLY A 18 36.15 11.52 19.03
CA GLY A 18 36.45 12.48 17.97
C GLY A 18 36.95 11.82 16.68
N GLU A 19 37.72 12.60 15.91
CA GLU A 19 38.26 12.20 14.61
C GLU A 19 39.17 10.97 14.68
N ILE A 20 39.86 10.78 15.81
CA ILE A 20 40.66 9.58 16.09
C ILE A 20 39.80 8.32 16.05
N GLY A 21 38.57 8.37 16.59
CA GLY A 21 37.64 7.24 16.53
C GLY A 21 37.16 6.89 15.14
N ILE A 22 36.92 7.91 14.32
CA ILE A 22 36.53 7.72 12.92
C ILE A 22 37.67 7.07 12.14
N ASN A 23 38.91 7.49 12.38
CA ASN A 23 40.09 6.92 11.72
C ASN A 23 40.33 5.46 12.14
N ILE A 24 40.16 5.15 13.43
CA ILE A 24 40.23 3.77 13.93
C ILE A 24 39.15 2.91 13.27
N TYR A 25 37.92 3.43 13.18
CA TYR A 25 36.81 2.78 12.51
C TYR A 25 37.10 2.44 11.04
N LEU A 26 37.53 3.42 10.24
CA LEU A 26 37.84 3.23 8.82
C LEU A 26 38.96 2.21 8.62
N LYS A 27 39.99 2.27 9.46
CA LYS A 27 41.10 1.32 9.43
C LYS A 27 40.64 -0.11 9.77
N SER A 28 39.78 -0.26 10.78
CA SER A 28 39.25 -1.57 11.18
C SER A 28 38.32 -2.17 10.14
N ILE A 29 37.46 -1.38 9.49
CA ILE A 29 36.63 -1.86 8.37
C ILE A 29 37.49 -2.35 7.22
N SER A 30 38.50 -1.57 6.82
CA SER A 30 39.41 -1.94 5.74
C SER A 30 40.19 -3.22 6.08
N LYS A 31 40.68 -3.33 7.32
CA LYS A 31 41.42 -4.50 7.81
C LYS A 31 40.58 -5.77 7.82
N LEU A 32 39.34 -5.68 8.29
CA LEU A 32 38.43 -6.81 8.42
C LEU A 32 37.65 -7.13 7.15
N LYS A 33 37.71 -6.27 6.13
CA LYS A 33 36.98 -6.39 4.86
C LYS A 33 35.47 -6.58 5.09
N ILE A 34 34.91 -5.76 5.98
CA ILE A 34 33.48 -5.79 6.32
C ILE A 34 32.67 -5.33 5.09
N PRO A 35 31.68 -6.12 4.60
CA PRO A 35 30.85 -5.72 3.46
C PRO A 35 29.88 -4.59 3.85
N GLU A 36 29.33 -3.88 2.86
CA GLU A 36 28.34 -2.79 3.07
C GLU A 36 27.08 -3.27 3.81
N ALA A 37 26.70 -4.53 3.65
CA ALA A 37 25.64 -5.21 4.39
C ALA A 37 26.25 -6.27 5.34
N PRO A 38 26.73 -5.88 6.53
CA PRO A 38 27.43 -6.79 7.44
C PRO A 38 26.49 -7.75 8.16
N SER A 39 26.96 -8.97 8.39
CA SER A 39 26.29 -9.91 9.29
C SER A 39 26.49 -9.53 10.77
N LYS A 40 25.72 -10.14 11.67
CA LYS A 40 25.90 -9.96 13.12
C LYS A 40 27.31 -10.33 13.59
N ASN A 41 27.86 -11.40 13.02
CA ASN A 41 29.22 -11.85 13.32
C ASN A 41 30.27 -10.82 12.86
N ASP A 42 30.01 -10.15 11.73
CA ASP A 42 30.91 -9.11 11.21
C ASP A 42 30.91 -7.87 12.12
N ILE A 43 29.73 -7.48 12.63
CA ILE A 43 29.58 -6.40 13.61
C ILE A 43 30.27 -6.74 14.94
N GLU A 44 30.13 -7.98 15.42
CA GLU A 44 30.81 -8.42 16.66
C GLU A 44 32.33 -8.41 16.50
N LYS A 45 32.85 -8.93 15.38
CA LYS A 45 34.29 -8.88 15.06
C LYS A 45 34.81 -7.45 14.96
N LEU A 46 34.07 -6.58 14.27
CA LEU A 46 34.41 -5.16 14.17
C LEU A 46 34.46 -4.51 15.55
N THR A 47 33.44 -4.73 16.38
CA THR A 47 33.37 -4.20 17.75
C THR A 47 34.57 -4.62 18.60
N LEU A 48 34.96 -5.91 18.54
CA LEU A 48 36.12 -6.45 19.27
C LEU A 48 37.45 -5.85 18.78
N GLU A 49 37.60 -5.65 17.47
CA GLU A 49 38.81 -5.04 16.91
C GLU A 49 38.94 -3.57 17.30
N LEU A 50 37.83 -2.83 17.30
CA LEU A 50 37.79 -1.45 17.74
C LEU A 50 38.12 -1.32 19.23
N GLU A 51 37.57 -2.21 20.06
CA GLU A 51 37.83 -2.23 21.50
C GLU A 51 39.33 -2.44 21.78
N LYS A 52 40.00 -3.36 21.09
CA LYS A 52 41.45 -3.54 21.22
C LYS A 52 42.24 -2.28 20.87
N ALA A 53 41.86 -1.60 19.77
CA ALA A 53 42.52 -0.37 19.35
C ALA A 53 42.32 0.77 20.36
N VAL A 54 41.12 0.90 20.92
CA VAL A 54 40.79 1.95 21.90
C VAL A 54 41.42 1.67 23.26
N ILE A 55 41.47 0.42 23.72
CA ILE A 55 42.19 0.01 24.94
C ILE A 55 43.65 0.48 24.88
N THR A 56 44.29 0.31 23.71
CA THR A 56 45.69 0.68 23.51
C THR A 56 45.93 2.19 23.66
N LEU A 57 44.93 3.02 23.35
CA LEU A 57 45.05 4.48 23.36
C LEU A 57 44.57 5.14 24.66
N TYR A 58 43.51 4.59 25.25
CA TYR A 58 42.77 5.23 26.35
C TYR A 58 42.70 4.38 27.62
N GLY A 59 43.26 3.17 27.59
CA GLY A 59 43.22 2.22 28.70
C GLY A 59 41.91 1.46 28.80
N ASP A 60 41.93 0.41 29.63
CA ASP A 60 40.85 -0.57 29.75
C ASP A 60 39.54 0.05 30.27
N VAL A 61 39.63 0.90 31.31
CA VAL A 61 38.47 1.50 31.96
C VAL A 61 37.64 2.36 30.99
N LYS A 62 38.28 3.30 30.29
CA LYS A 62 37.59 4.20 29.36
C LYS A 62 37.10 3.49 28.11
N SER A 63 37.84 2.50 27.62
CA SER A 63 37.38 1.67 26.50
C SER A 63 36.09 0.94 26.87
N LYS A 64 36.07 0.29 28.03
CA LYS A 64 34.91 -0.48 28.48
C LYS A 64 33.64 0.37 28.55
N GLU A 65 33.71 1.59 29.09
CA GLU A 65 32.57 2.52 29.13
C GLU A 65 32.00 2.83 27.73
N ILE A 66 32.88 3.09 26.76
CA ILE A 66 32.48 3.39 25.37
C ILE A 66 31.82 2.17 24.73
N PHE A 67 32.42 0.98 24.87
CA PHE A 67 31.93 -0.22 24.21
C PHE A 67 30.71 -0.83 24.89
N ASP A 68 30.54 -0.67 26.19
CA ASP A 68 29.30 -1.07 26.89
C ASP A 68 28.13 -0.19 26.44
N SER A 69 28.35 1.12 26.27
CA SER A 69 27.36 2.05 25.70
C SER A 69 27.03 1.72 24.24
N LEU A 70 28.03 1.40 23.43
CA LEU A 70 27.84 0.99 22.04
C LEU A 70 27.06 -0.33 21.92
N ARG A 71 27.44 -1.35 22.70
CA ARG A 71 26.74 -2.65 22.74
C ARG A 71 25.28 -2.48 23.15
N LYS A 72 25.01 -1.65 24.16
CA LYS A 72 23.64 -1.35 24.58
C LYS A 72 22.83 -0.74 23.43
N LYS A 73 23.38 0.23 22.69
CA LYS A 73 22.72 0.82 21.52
C LYS A 73 22.49 -0.18 20.38
N LEU A 74 23.46 -1.06 20.11
CA LEU A 74 23.32 -2.14 19.11
C LEU A 74 22.19 -3.11 19.48
N VAL A 75 22.07 -3.46 20.76
CA VAL A 75 20.99 -4.34 21.25
C VAL A 75 19.63 -3.63 21.21
N GLU A 76 19.58 -2.32 21.50
CA GLU A 76 18.34 -1.53 21.41
C GLU A 76 17.85 -1.39 19.95
N ASP A 77 18.74 -1.18 18.98
CA ASP A 77 18.40 -1.14 17.54
C ASP A 77 17.96 -2.51 16.99
N ASP A 78 18.55 -3.60 17.47
CA ASP A 78 18.10 -4.96 17.12
C ASP A 78 16.71 -5.27 17.73
N LYS A 79 16.41 -4.75 18.94
CA LYS A 79 15.11 -4.93 19.62
C LYS A 79 14.00 -4.09 19.00
N SER A 80 14.27 -2.84 18.59
CA SER A 80 13.28 -2.02 17.89
C SER A 80 12.87 -2.66 16.56
N LYS A 81 13.83 -3.20 15.80
CA LYS A 81 13.56 -3.89 14.52
C LYS A 81 12.89 -5.25 14.67
N ALA A 82 13.25 -6.05 15.68
CA ALA A 82 12.56 -7.33 15.94
C ALA A 82 11.09 -7.12 16.36
N THR A 83 10.80 -5.99 17.01
CA THR A 83 9.43 -5.62 17.38
C THR A 83 8.67 -5.06 16.17
N GLU A 84 9.29 -4.25 15.30
CA GLU A 84 8.68 -3.71 14.06
C GLU A 84 8.35 -4.81 13.02
N VAL A 85 9.22 -5.81 12.83
CA VAL A 85 9.01 -6.86 11.81
C VAL A 85 7.97 -7.89 12.25
N ALA A 86 7.85 -8.19 13.55
CA ALA A 86 6.83 -9.10 14.07
C ALA A 86 5.45 -8.44 14.22
N THR A 87 5.40 -7.15 14.59
CA THR A 87 4.13 -6.42 14.73
C THR A 87 3.54 -5.97 13.40
N GLY A 88 4.35 -5.66 12.38
CA GLY A 88 3.88 -5.26 11.06
C GLY A 88 2.97 -6.30 10.40
N SER A 89 3.34 -7.58 10.43
CA SER A 89 2.52 -8.65 9.81
C SER A 89 1.20 -8.92 10.54
N ASP A 90 1.18 -8.75 11.87
CA ASP A 90 -0.03 -8.96 12.68
C ASP A 90 -0.99 -7.77 12.58
N VAL A 91 -0.47 -6.53 12.56
CA VAL A 91 -1.25 -5.32 12.29
C VAL A 91 -1.84 -5.38 10.87
N ASP A 92 -1.05 -5.79 9.88
CA ASP A 92 -1.53 -5.94 8.49
C ASP A 92 -2.62 -7.01 8.35
N ARG A 93 -2.56 -8.09 9.14
CA ARG A 93 -3.64 -9.09 9.16
C ARG A 93 -4.91 -8.49 9.75
N GLU A 94 -4.84 -7.81 10.88
CA GLU A 94 -5.99 -7.16 11.52
C GLU A 94 -6.63 -6.11 10.61
N ILE A 95 -5.82 -5.26 9.97
CA ILE A 95 -6.33 -4.26 9.01
C ILE A 95 -7.05 -4.97 7.86
N ARG A 96 -6.52 -6.07 7.33
CA ARG A 96 -7.23 -6.86 6.30
C ARG A 96 -8.56 -7.41 6.79
N ASP A 97 -8.61 -7.95 8.00
CA ASP A 97 -9.85 -8.49 8.59
C ASP A 97 -10.90 -7.38 8.82
N PHE A 98 -10.45 -6.18 9.20
CA PHE A 98 -11.31 -4.99 9.29
C PHE A 98 -11.87 -4.59 7.93
N LEU A 99 -11.03 -4.54 6.89
CA LEU A 99 -11.42 -4.16 5.54
C LEU A 99 -12.32 -5.21 4.87
N MET A 100 -12.17 -6.49 5.19
CA MET A 100 -13.10 -7.54 4.70
C MET A 100 -14.51 -7.38 5.25
N LYS A 101 -14.66 -6.80 6.45
CA LYS A 101 -15.97 -6.57 7.09
C LYS A 101 -16.58 -5.21 6.73
N ASN A 102 -15.74 -4.24 6.36
CA ASN A 102 -16.14 -2.86 6.10
C ASN A 102 -15.68 -2.45 4.70
N THR A 103 -16.57 -2.62 3.71
CA THR A 103 -16.27 -2.30 2.30
C THR A 103 -16.12 -0.80 2.03
N LEU A 104 -16.73 0.05 2.88
CA LEU A 104 -16.64 1.50 2.80
C LEU A 104 -16.59 2.11 4.23
N PRO A 105 -15.45 1.99 4.94
CA PRO A 105 -15.34 2.50 6.31
C PRO A 105 -15.49 4.03 6.36
N SER A 106 -16.19 4.56 7.36
CA SER A 106 -16.24 6.00 7.64
C SER A 106 -15.00 6.48 8.41
N GLU A 107 -14.77 7.78 8.46
CA GLU A 107 -13.75 8.41 9.30
C GLU A 107 -13.87 8.01 10.78
N LYS A 108 -15.10 7.80 11.26
CA LYS A 108 -15.34 7.33 12.63
C LYS A 108 -14.82 5.90 12.79
N ASP A 109 -15.13 5.02 11.84
CA ASP A 109 -14.67 3.62 11.88
C ASP A 109 -13.14 3.56 11.84
N ILE A 110 -12.50 4.36 10.98
CA ILE A 110 -11.05 4.49 10.89
C ILE A 110 -10.47 5.00 12.22
N THR A 111 -11.07 6.03 12.81
CA THR A 111 -10.60 6.61 14.08
C THR A 111 -10.70 5.60 15.23
N ASP A 112 -11.84 4.91 15.33
CA ASP A 112 -12.08 3.94 16.40
C ASP A 112 -11.19 2.70 16.22
N TYR A 113 -10.97 2.25 14.98
CA TYR A 113 -10.06 1.15 14.68
C TYR A 113 -8.59 1.52 14.90
N THR A 114 -8.21 2.75 14.59
CA THR A 114 -6.87 3.29 14.90
C THR A 114 -6.59 3.22 16.40
N LYS A 115 -7.54 3.66 17.25
CA LYS A 115 -7.42 3.55 18.72
C LYS A 115 -7.22 2.10 19.15
N TYR A 116 -7.98 1.17 18.56
CA TYR A 116 -7.84 -0.27 18.82
C TYR A 116 -6.42 -0.77 18.49
N LEU A 117 -5.90 -0.43 17.30
CA LEU A 117 -4.56 -0.85 16.88
C LEU A 117 -3.47 -0.30 17.82
N ILE A 118 -3.57 0.97 18.22
CA ILE A 118 -2.63 1.60 19.16
C ILE A 118 -2.67 0.92 20.52
N ILE A 119 -3.86 0.60 21.04
CA ILE A 119 -4.01 -0.07 22.34
C ILE A 119 -3.42 -1.48 22.30
N LYS A 120 -3.65 -2.21 21.20
CA LYS A 120 -3.26 -3.62 21.08
C LYS A 120 -1.78 -3.81 20.75
N TYR A 121 -1.23 -2.98 19.88
CA TYR A 121 0.12 -3.16 19.31
C TYR A 121 1.10 -2.05 19.67
N GLY A 122 0.63 -0.96 20.29
CA GLY A 122 1.43 0.24 20.53
C GLY A 122 1.66 1.04 19.25
N GLY A 123 2.64 1.95 19.29
CA GLY A 123 3.03 2.78 18.14
C GLY A 123 2.55 4.23 18.22
N ASN A 124 3.05 5.04 17.29
CA ASN A 124 2.66 6.44 17.18
C ASN A 124 1.27 6.54 16.54
N ALA A 125 0.34 7.17 17.25
CA ALA A 125 -1.04 7.31 16.81
C ALA A 125 -1.16 7.91 15.40
N LYS A 126 -0.37 8.93 15.08
CA LYS A 126 -0.41 9.61 13.79
C LYS A 126 0.09 8.72 12.65
N ASP A 127 1.08 7.88 12.92
CA ASP A 127 1.68 7.01 11.92
C ASP A 127 0.76 5.82 11.61
N VAL A 128 0.15 5.24 12.65
CA VAL A 128 -0.86 4.17 12.51
C VAL A 128 -2.11 4.66 11.78
N GLU A 129 -2.62 5.84 12.15
CA GLU A 129 -3.78 6.44 11.49
C GLU A 129 -3.52 6.69 10.01
N LYS A 130 -2.35 7.27 9.69
CA LYS A 130 -1.95 7.54 8.31
C LYS A 130 -1.82 6.26 7.49
N ASP A 131 -1.18 5.23 8.03
CA ASP A 131 -1.05 3.93 7.36
C ASP A 131 -2.42 3.26 7.13
N LEU A 132 -3.30 3.28 8.13
CA LEU A 132 -4.65 2.76 8.01
C LEU A 132 -5.45 3.51 6.93
N ILE A 133 -5.40 4.83 6.90
CA ILE A 133 -6.10 5.64 5.89
C ILE A 133 -5.63 5.29 4.48
N GLU A 134 -4.32 5.16 4.26
CA GLU A 134 -3.80 4.78 2.93
C GLU A 134 -4.24 3.37 2.53
N LYS A 135 -4.25 2.41 3.46
CA LYS A 135 -4.78 1.06 3.20
C LYS A 135 -6.27 1.05 2.90
N VAL A 136 -7.06 1.85 3.61
CA VAL A 136 -8.50 2.01 3.35
C VAL A 136 -8.73 2.63 1.97
N LYS A 137 -7.99 3.69 1.60
CA LYS A 137 -8.07 4.30 0.25
C LYS A 137 -7.81 3.27 -0.85
N VAL A 138 -6.73 2.49 -0.71
CA VAL A 138 -6.38 1.43 -1.67
C VAL A 138 -7.48 0.38 -1.74
N HIS A 139 -8.04 -0.04 -0.60
CA HIS A 139 -9.14 -1.00 -0.54
C HIS A 139 -10.38 -0.50 -1.28
N VAL A 140 -10.83 0.73 -0.99
CA VAL A 140 -12.00 1.33 -1.64
C VAL A 140 -11.77 1.49 -3.15
N ARG A 141 -10.60 1.97 -3.58
CA ARG A 141 -10.25 2.07 -5.01
C ARG A 141 -10.23 0.71 -5.71
N THR A 142 -9.70 -0.31 -5.04
CA THR A 142 -9.70 -1.68 -5.56
C THR A 142 -11.12 -2.22 -5.69
N GLY A 143 -11.98 -1.96 -4.70
CA GLY A 143 -13.40 -2.34 -4.76
C GLY A 143 -14.16 -1.65 -5.88
N ILE A 144 -13.96 -0.33 -6.06
CA ILE A 144 -14.52 0.43 -7.20
C ILE A 144 -14.05 -0.17 -8.53
N THR A 145 -12.75 -0.46 -8.66
CA THR A 145 -12.18 -1.07 -9.87
C THR A 145 -12.84 -2.41 -10.18
N LYS A 146 -12.97 -3.28 -9.17
CA LYS A 146 -13.66 -4.57 -9.31
C LYS A 146 -15.12 -4.39 -9.72
N LYS A 147 -15.83 -3.40 -9.15
CA LYS A 147 -17.21 -3.11 -9.55
C LYS A 147 -17.30 -2.68 -11.01
N LYS A 148 -16.44 -1.76 -11.46
CA LYS A 148 -16.35 -1.35 -12.87
C LYS A 148 -16.13 -2.55 -13.80
N ILE A 149 -15.15 -3.40 -13.46
CA ILE A 149 -14.87 -4.62 -14.24
C ILE A 149 -16.07 -5.57 -14.25
N ASN A 150 -16.69 -5.83 -13.10
CA ASN A 150 -17.86 -6.73 -13.01
C ASN A 150 -19.05 -6.23 -13.85
N GLU A 151 -19.28 -4.92 -13.88
CA GLU A 151 -20.29 -4.31 -14.75
C GLU A 151 -19.95 -4.51 -16.23
N GLU A 152 -18.70 -4.26 -16.64
CA GLU A 152 -18.29 -4.44 -18.02
C GLU A 152 -18.30 -5.90 -18.47
N ILE A 153 -17.89 -6.83 -17.59
CA ILE A 153 -18.07 -8.28 -17.81
C ILE A 153 -19.55 -8.60 -17.97
N SER A 154 -20.40 -8.03 -17.12
CA SER A 154 -21.83 -8.30 -17.16
C SER A 154 -22.47 -7.82 -18.47
N ASN A 155 -22.06 -6.64 -18.94
CA ASN A 155 -22.48 -6.06 -20.22
C ASN A 155 -21.93 -6.85 -21.42
N PHE A 156 -20.69 -7.31 -21.33
CA PHE A 156 -20.07 -8.18 -22.34
C PHE A 156 -20.83 -9.49 -22.47
N LEU A 157 -21.06 -10.20 -21.37
CA LEU A 157 -21.77 -11.48 -21.35
C LEU A 157 -23.27 -11.36 -21.66
N ALA A 158 -23.87 -10.17 -21.54
CA ALA A 158 -25.24 -9.91 -22.01
C ALA A 158 -25.32 -9.84 -23.55
N ARG A 159 -24.24 -9.40 -24.21
CA ARG A 159 -24.13 -9.32 -25.67
C ARG A 159 -23.59 -10.61 -26.29
N TYR A 160 -22.65 -11.26 -25.60
CA TYR A 160 -21.95 -12.47 -26.03
C TYR A 160 -22.15 -13.57 -24.99
N HIS A 161 -23.21 -14.37 -25.14
CA HIS A 161 -23.51 -15.44 -24.19
C HIS A 161 -22.42 -16.54 -24.17
N GLU A 162 -21.85 -16.83 -25.35
CA GLU A 162 -20.70 -17.72 -25.54
C GLU A 162 -19.63 -16.97 -26.34
N PRO A 163 -18.80 -16.14 -25.67
CA PRO A 163 -17.82 -15.32 -26.36
C PRO A 163 -16.74 -16.20 -27.01
N SER A 164 -16.41 -15.90 -28.26
CA SER A 164 -15.28 -16.50 -28.95
C SER A 164 -13.96 -15.95 -28.44
N GLU A 165 -12.84 -16.58 -28.81
CA GLU A 165 -11.50 -16.06 -28.47
C GLU A 165 -11.28 -14.64 -29.03
N LYS A 166 -11.86 -14.34 -30.21
CA LYS A 166 -11.82 -13.00 -30.77
C LYS A 166 -12.58 -12.00 -29.90
N ASP A 167 -13.80 -12.33 -29.49
CA ASP A 167 -14.63 -11.45 -28.64
C ASP A 167 -13.93 -11.18 -27.29
N MET A 168 -13.25 -12.19 -26.74
CA MET A 168 -12.44 -12.05 -25.52
C MET A 168 -11.26 -11.09 -25.71
N ASN A 169 -10.54 -11.19 -26.83
CA ASN A 169 -9.42 -10.31 -27.12
C ASN A 169 -9.88 -8.86 -27.34
N ASP A 170 -11.00 -8.68 -28.04
CA ASP A 170 -11.63 -7.37 -28.27
C ASP A 170 -12.08 -6.75 -26.92
N PHE A 171 -12.62 -7.56 -26.00
CA PHE A 171 -12.93 -7.13 -24.63
C PHE A 171 -11.71 -6.73 -23.80
N ILE A 172 -10.63 -7.51 -23.83
CA ILE A 172 -9.39 -7.18 -23.11
C ILE A 172 -8.82 -5.86 -23.62
N ASN A 173 -8.82 -5.63 -24.94
CA ASN A 173 -8.36 -4.37 -25.53
C ASN A 173 -9.25 -3.20 -25.10
N PHE A 174 -10.57 -3.39 -25.07
CA PHE A 174 -11.50 -2.39 -24.56
C PHE A 174 -11.21 -2.00 -23.09
N ILE A 175 -10.99 -2.98 -22.20
CA ILE A 175 -10.65 -2.70 -20.80
C ILE A 175 -9.33 -1.94 -20.67
N ARG A 176 -8.31 -2.32 -21.47
CA ARG A 176 -7.02 -1.60 -21.51
C ARG A 176 -7.15 -0.15 -21.95
N LEU A 177 -7.99 0.12 -22.95
CA LEU A 177 -8.24 1.48 -23.44
C LEU A 177 -9.03 2.33 -22.44
N SER A 178 -9.78 1.68 -21.54
CA SER A 178 -10.59 2.35 -20.51
C SER A 178 -9.77 2.82 -19.30
N ASP A 179 -8.43 2.75 -19.38
CA ASP A 179 -7.47 3.10 -18.32
C ASP A 179 -7.72 2.37 -16.99
N ILE A 180 -8.19 1.11 -17.09
CA ILE A 180 -8.35 0.22 -15.94
C ILE A 180 -7.14 -0.72 -15.91
N ASP A 181 -6.20 -0.46 -14.99
CA ASP A 181 -5.06 -1.34 -14.75
C ASP A 181 -5.56 -2.65 -14.10
N TYR A 182 -5.88 -3.65 -14.92
CA TYR A 182 -6.39 -4.95 -14.50
C TYR A 182 -5.61 -6.10 -15.16
N PRO A 183 -5.13 -7.10 -14.39
CA PRO A 183 -4.39 -8.21 -14.96
C PRO A 183 -5.22 -9.02 -15.96
N GLU A 184 -4.67 -9.26 -17.17
CA GLU A 184 -5.38 -9.98 -18.23
C GLU A 184 -5.83 -11.38 -17.82
N ASN A 185 -4.96 -12.13 -17.12
CA ASN A 185 -5.29 -13.47 -16.64
C ASN A 185 -6.46 -13.45 -15.65
N GLU A 186 -6.47 -12.46 -14.75
CA GLU A 186 -7.55 -12.30 -13.78
C GLU A 186 -8.86 -11.91 -14.47
N LEU A 187 -8.80 -11.05 -15.49
CA LEU A 187 -9.97 -10.68 -16.29
C LEU A 187 -10.58 -11.91 -17.00
N LYS A 188 -9.75 -12.74 -17.64
CA LYS A 188 -10.20 -13.98 -18.30
C LYS A 188 -10.88 -14.93 -17.31
N GLU A 189 -10.25 -15.14 -16.15
CA GLU A 189 -10.81 -15.99 -15.09
C GLU A 189 -12.15 -15.46 -14.57
N GLN A 190 -12.30 -14.15 -14.40
CA GLN A 190 -13.55 -13.55 -13.94
C GLN A 190 -14.67 -13.64 -14.98
N VAL A 191 -14.36 -13.43 -16.26
CA VAL A 191 -15.35 -13.62 -17.34
C VAL A 191 -15.83 -15.06 -17.37
N GLU A 192 -14.92 -16.04 -17.31
CA GLU A 192 -15.29 -17.45 -17.31
C GLU A 192 -16.10 -17.83 -16.07
N ARG A 193 -15.71 -17.33 -14.89
CA ARG A 193 -16.47 -17.53 -13.66
C ARG A 193 -17.87 -16.96 -13.75
N ALA A 194 -18.03 -15.73 -14.25
CA ALA A 194 -19.33 -15.08 -14.41
C ALA A 194 -20.20 -15.81 -15.45
N ARG A 195 -19.61 -16.28 -16.54
CA ARG A 195 -20.28 -17.10 -17.57
C ARG A 195 -20.81 -18.40 -16.99
N LEU A 196 -19.96 -19.14 -16.27
CA LEU A 196 -20.36 -20.39 -15.61
C LEU A 196 -21.43 -20.13 -14.54
N PHE A 197 -21.28 -19.06 -13.74
CA PHE A 197 -22.26 -18.70 -12.72
C PHE A 197 -23.65 -18.46 -13.34
N ARG A 198 -23.75 -17.64 -14.39
CA ARG A 198 -25.01 -17.40 -15.13
C ARG A 198 -25.60 -18.70 -15.69
N LYS A 199 -24.75 -19.58 -16.23
CA LYS A 199 -25.17 -20.87 -16.79
C LYS A 199 -25.82 -21.80 -15.75
N PHE A 200 -25.33 -21.80 -14.51
CA PHE A 200 -25.80 -22.72 -13.46
C PHE A 200 -26.81 -22.10 -12.49
N HIS A 201 -26.77 -20.78 -12.28
CA HIS A 201 -27.57 -20.09 -11.25
C HIS A 201 -28.58 -19.09 -11.82
N GLY A 202 -28.54 -18.81 -13.14
CA GLY A 202 -29.37 -17.79 -13.78
C GLY A 202 -28.97 -16.36 -13.41
N ASP A 203 -29.83 -15.41 -13.77
CA ASP A 203 -29.65 -14.00 -13.41
C ASP A 203 -30.17 -13.77 -11.98
N GLN A 204 -29.28 -13.87 -10.98
CA GLN A 204 -29.60 -13.46 -9.61
C GLN A 204 -29.34 -11.97 -9.41
N GLU A 205 -30.21 -11.30 -8.64
CA GLU A 205 -29.95 -9.95 -8.16
C GLU A 205 -28.76 -9.94 -7.20
N GLU A 206 -27.75 -9.17 -7.56
CA GLU A 206 -26.54 -8.98 -6.76
C GLU A 206 -26.90 -8.19 -5.49
N VAL A 207 -26.60 -8.74 -4.30
CA VAL A 207 -26.77 -7.99 -3.04
C VAL A 207 -25.73 -6.87 -3.02
N LEU A 208 -26.19 -5.64 -3.25
CA LEU A 208 -25.32 -4.46 -3.30
C LEU A 208 -24.71 -4.16 -1.93
N SER A 209 -23.38 -4.17 -1.87
CA SER A 209 -22.61 -3.66 -0.73
C SER A 209 -22.80 -2.15 -0.56
N GLU A 210 -22.38 -1.61 0.59
CA GLU A 210 -22.38 -0.15 0.81
C GLU A 210 -21.49 0.57 -0.22
N LEU A 211 -20.35 -0.05 -0.56
CA LEU A 211 -19.48 0.45 -1.61
C LEU A 211 -20.18 0.48 -2.97
N ASP A 212 -20.94 -0.56 -3.32
CA ASP A 212 -21.67 -0.60 -4.60
C ASP A 212 -22.72 0.50 -4.68
N LYS A 213 -23.48 0.72 -3.60
CA LYS A 213 -24.47 1.80 -3.53
C LYS A 213 -23.82 3.18 -3.68
N PHE A 214 -22.66 3.37 -3.05
CA PHE A 214 -21.90 4.60 -3.17
C PHE A 214 -21.33 4.79 -4.58
N TYR A 215 -20.79 3.73 -5.18
CA TYR A 215 -20.32 3.72 -6.57
C TYR A 215 -21.44 4.13 -7.53
N ASP A 216 -22.62 3.50 -7.43
CA ASP A 216 -23.78 3.79 -8.27
C ASP A 216 -24.25 5.24 -8.09
N PHE A 217 -24.26 5.73 -6.85
CA PHE A 217 -24.59 7.13 -6.57
C PHE A 217 -23.64 8.10 -7.28
N VAL A 218 -22.33 7.90 -7.18
CA VAL A 218 -21.33 8.78 -7.81
C VAL A 218 -21.39 8.68 -9.34
N LYS A 219 -21.57 7.48 -9.89
CA LYS A 219 -21.71 7.24 -11.32
C LYS A 219 -22.91 7.96 -11.94
N VAL A 220 -24.05 7.97 -11.23
CA VAL A 220 -25.28 8.64 -11.69
C VAL A 220 -25.21 10.15 -11.49
N ASN A 221 -24.62 10.61 -10.38
CA ASN A 221 -24.56 12.02 -10.03
C ASN A 221 -23.24 12.66 -10.49
N LYS A 222 -23.24 13.25 -11.68
CA LYS A 222 -22.08 13.97 -12.23
C LYS A 222 -21.86 15.36 -11.61
N ASP A 223 -22.78 15.83 -10.77
CA ASP A 223 -22.65 17.13 -10.08
C ASP A 223 -21.66 17.03 -8.90
N LYS A 224 -20.56 17.77 -9.02
CA LYS A 224 -19.47 17.79 -8.03
C LYS A 224 -19.97 18.23 -6.65
N GLU A 225 -20.88 19.20 -6.57
CA GLU A 225 -21.37 19.68 -5.28
C GLU A 225 -22.21 18.63 -4.56
N THR A 226 -23.06 17.91 -5.29
CA THR A 226 -23.88 16.82 -4.75
C THR A 226 -23.02 15.65 -4.28
N VAL A 227 -22.04 15.22 -5.08
CA VAL A 227 -21.10 14.16 -4.67
C VAL A 227 -20.27 14.60 -3.47
N GLY A 228 -19.73 15.82 -3.49
CA GLY A 228 -18.93 16.36 -2.39
C GLY A 228 -19.71 16.48 -1.08
N ARG A 229 -21.00 16.83 -1.13
CA ARG A 229 -21.87 16.85 0.06
C ARG A 229 -22.11 15.45 0.62
N GLU A 230 -22.34 14.45 -0.23
CA GLU A 230 -22.59 13.09 0.23
C GLU A 230 -21.32 12.47 0.84
N ILE A 231 -20.15 12.69 0.23
CA ILE A 231 -18.84 12.29 0.80
C ILE A 231 -18.66 12.85 2.21
N LYS A 232 -18.92 14.15 2.40
CA LYS A 232 -18.81 14.80 3.71
C LYS A 232 -19.80 14.21 4.71
N LYS A 233 -21.05 14.00 4.30
CA LYS A 233 -22.13 13.50 5.14
C LYS A 233 -21.87 12.07 5.63
N GLN A 234 -21.29 11.22 4.78
CA GLN A 234 -20.92 9.84 5.14
C GLN A 234 -19.56 9.74 5.86
N GLY A 235 -18.85 10.85 6.04
CA GLY A 235 -17.52 10.86 6.67
C GLY A 235 -16.46 10.16 5.81
N LEU A 236 -16.48 10.40 4.50
CA LEU A 236 -15.59 9.78 3.52
C LEU A 236 -14.55 10.77 2.97
N ASN A 237 -14.22 11.84 3.69
CA ASN A 237 -13.33 12.89 3.15
C ASN A 237 -11.94 12.34 2.85
N TYR A 238 -11.53 11.27 3.52
CA TYR A 238 -10.29 10.57 3.22
C TYR A 238 -10.18 10.17 1.74
N LEU A 239 -11.28 9.93 1.01
CA LEU A 239 -11.24 9.61 -0.42
C LEU A 239 -10.79 10.78 -1.30
N ILE A 240 -11.00 12.02 -0.82
CA ILE A 240 -10.73 13.26 -1.57
C ILE A 240 -9.72 14.17 -0.86
N MET A 241 -9.01 13.63 0.13
CA MET A 241 -7.99 14.34 0.89
C MET A 241 -6.58 14.02 0.36
N ASN A 242 -5.82 15.08 0.04
CA ASN A 242 -4.41 15.01 -0.31
C ASN A 242 -3.54 15.63 0.80
N ASN A 243 -2.23 15.76 0.57
CA ASN A 243 -1.28 16.33 1.55
C ASN A 243 -1.60 17.78 1.99
N SER A 244 -2.45 18.48 1.23
CA SER A 244 -2.92 19.84 1.51
C SER A 244 -4.36 19.89 2.04
N GLY A 245 -5.00 18.74 2.26
CA GLY A 245 -6.39 18.62 2.71
C GLY A 245 -7.36 18.24 1.59
N VAL A 246 -8.65 18.48 1.84
CA VAL A 246 -9.72 18.25 0.86
C VAL A 246 -9.67 19.35 -0.20
N SER A 247 -9.67 18.97 -1.48
CA SER A 247 -9.64 19.92 -2.59
C SER A 247 -10.62 19.55 -3.70
N ASP A 248 -11.12 20.56 -4.41
CA ASP A 248 -11.99 20.38 -5.58
C ASP A 248 -11.31 19.57 -6.69
N LYS A 249 -9.99 19.67 -6.78
CA LYS A 249 -9.17 18.87 -7.69
C LYS A 249 -9.26 17.38 -7.34
N SER A 250 -9.02 17.01 -6.09
CA SER A 250 -9.09 15.62 -5.64
C SER A 250 -10.50 15.03 -5.70
N LEU A 251 -11.53 15.87 -5.52
CA LEU A 251 -12.92 15.47 -5.76
C LEU A 251 -13.18 15.20 -7.25
N SER A 252 -12.65 16.04 -8.14
CA SER A 252 -12.77 15.86 -9.59
C SER A 252 -12.10 14.57 -10.04
N GLU A 253 -10.85 14.33 -9.62
CA GLU A 253 -10.11 13.11 -9.90
C GLU A 253 -10.85 11.86 -9.41
N PHE A 254 -11.50 11.93 -8.24
CA PHE A 254 -12.29 10.81 -7.72
C PHE A 254 -13.55 10.54 -8.56
N ILE A 255 -14.28 11.58 -8.95
CA ILE A 255 -15.47 11.45 -9.80
C ILE A 255 -15.10 10.90 -11.18
N GLU A 256 -14.02 11.41 -11.77
CA GLU A 256 -13.47 10.93 -13.04
C GLU A 256 -13.04 9.45 -12.95
N PHE A 257 -12.41 9.06 -11.85
CA PHE A 257 -12.05 7.66 -11.61
C PHE A 257 -13.28 6.73 -11.54
N VAL A 258 -14.37 7.17 -10.93
CA VAL A 258 -15.61 6.37 -10.81
C VAL A 258 -16.40 6.33 -12.11
N THR A 259 -16.47 7.46 -12.81
CA THR A 259 -17.33 7.63 -14.00
C THR A 259 -16.70 6.94 -15.22
N PRO A 260 -17.48 6.24 -16.06
CA PRO A 260 -16.97 5.68 -17.31
C PRO A 260 -16.51 6.77 -18.28
N ILE A 261 -15.33 6.58 -18.87
CA ILE A 261 -14.77 7.44 -19.92
C ILE A 261 -15.31 7.00 -21.30
N GLU A 262 -16.61 6.70 -21.41
CA GLU A 262 -17.18 6.15 -22.66
C GLU A 262 -17.10 7.14 -23.84
N GLU A 263 -17.11 8.46 -23.58
CA GLU A 263 -17.02 9.48 -24.63
C GLU A 263 -15.60 9.69 -25.16
N ASP A 264 -14.56 9.61 -24.32
CA ASP A 264 -13.18 9.87 -24.77
C ASP A 264 -12.54 8.64 -25.43
N ILE A 265 -12.99 7.41 -25.13
CA ILE A 265 -12.46 6.18 -25.76
C ILE A 265 -13.15 5.85 -27.08
N LYS A 266 -14.27 6.49 -27.41
CA LYS A 266 -15.07 6.15 -28.59
C LYS A 266 -14.29 6.28 -29.90
N GLU A 267 -13.56 7.37 -30.08
CA GLU A 267 -12.73 7.60 -31.27
C GLU A 267 -11.58 6.59 -31.37
N ALA A 268 -10.97 6.22 -30.23
CA ALA A 268 -9.95 5.19 -30.17
C ALA A 268 -10.50 3.80 -30.50
N LEU A 269 -11.73 3.48 -30.06
CA LEU A 269 -12.40 2.23 -30.38
C LEU A 269 -12.79 2.15 -31.85
N GLU A 270 -13.29 3.25 -32.43
CA GLU A 270 -13.60 3.34 -33.87
C GLU A 270 -12.32 3.14 -34.72
N GLY A 271 -11.20 3.76 -34.33
CA GLY A 271 -9.90 3.59 -35.00
C GLY A 271 -9.33 2.16 -34.95
N LEU A 272 -9.77 1.34 -33.98
CA LEU A 272 -9.36 -0.05 -33.81
C LEU A 272 -10.40 -1.07 -34.29
N GLY A 273 -11.55 -0.62 -34.82
CA GLY A 273 -12.65 -1.51 -35.23
C GLY A 273 -13.38 -2.19 -34.05
N LEU A 274 -13.30 -1.60 -32.87
CA LEU A 274 -13.89 -2.07 -31.60
C LEU A 274 -15.17 -1.31 -31.24
N ASP A 275 -15.79 -0.60 -32.19
CA ASP A 275 -17.04 0.15 -32.03
C ASP A 275 -18.20 -0.74 -31.54
N HIS A 276 -18.18 -2.01 -31.91
CA HIS A 276 -19.12 -3.04 -31.44
C HIS A 276 -19.06 -3.31 -29.92
N MET A 277 -17.97 -2.91 -29.25
CA MET A 277 -17.79 -3.04 -27.81
C MET A 277 -18.46 -1.91 -27.01
N VAL A 278 -18.87 -0.82 -27.64
CA VAL A 278 -19.60 0.29 -27.00
C VAL A 278 -21.07 -0.07 -26.79
N LYS A 279 -21.66 0.35 -25.66
CA LYS A 279 -23.10 0.20 -25.41
C LYS A 279 -23.89 0.97 -26.46
N LYS A 280 -24.81 0.31 -27.15
CA LYS A 280 -25.84 1.01 -27.94
C LYS A 280 -26.87 1.56 -26.96
N LYS A 281 -27.05 2.90 -26.96
CA LYS A 281 -28.09 3.60 -26.20
C LYS A 281 -29.49 3.20 -26.68
#